data_AF-A0A2H9MTF4-F1
#
_entry.id   AF-A0A2H9MTF4-F1
#
_cell.length_a   1.000
_cell.length_b   1.000
_cell.length_c   1.000
_cell.angle_alpha   90.00
_cell.angle_beta   90.00
_cell.angle_gamma   90.00
#
_symmetry.space_group_name_H-M   'P 1'
#
loop_
_entity.id
_entity.type
_entity.pdbx_description
1 polymer ?
#
loop_
_entity_poly.entity_id
_entity_poly.type
_entity_poly.pdbx_seq_one_letter_code
_entity_poly.pdbx_strand_id
1 'polypeptide(L)'
;RSGIQLIKCVTEFVKDNKILNQYQGNILENNVRGIFPVAFGICCNALKIKKEKSMAMMLYGFSVSVVGAALRLGLIQHFEGQKIIHKIKPIIAQTIQENANRTLSDMWQFAPQMDIVQMSHEKMDSKMFIT
;
A
#
# COMPACT_ATOMS: atom_id res chain seq x y z
N ARG A 1 -7.86 -5.96 5.49
CA ARG A 1 -9.06 -5.75 4.63
C ARG A 1 -8.72 -5.38 3.19
N SER A 2 -7.99 -4.30 2.93
CA SER A 2 -7.74 -3.81 1.55
C SER A 2 -7.00 -4.80 0.65
N GLY A 3 -6.02 -5.55 1.18
CA GLY A 3 -5.30 -6.56 0.40
C GLY A 3 -6.20 -7.71 -0.07
N ILE A 4 -7.08 -8.20 0.80
CA ILE A 4 -8.09 -9.22 0.47
C ILE A 4 -9.00 -8.72 -0.66
N GLN A 5 -9.47 -7.47 -0.59
CA GLN A 5 -10.34 -6.90 -1.61
C GLN A 5 -9.62 -6.73 -2.95
N LEU A 6 -8.35 -6.35 -2.92
CA LEU A 6 -7.53 -6.25 -4.13
C LEU A 6 -7.37 -7.61 -4.82
N ILE A 7 -7.07 -8.67 -4.05
CA ILE A 7 -6.99 -10.04 -4.59
C ILE A 7 -8.31 -10.43 -5.24
N LYS A 8 -9.43 -10.28 -4.51
CA LYS A 8 -10.77 -10.58 -5.04
C LYS A 8 -11.05 -9.87 -6.37
N CYS A 9 -10.73 -8.57 -6.43
CA CYS A 9 -10.90 -7.77 -7.64
C CYS A 9 -10.09 -8.33 -8.82
N VAL A 10 -8.80 -8.59 -8.63
CA VAL A 10 -7.93 -9.06 -9.71
C VAL A 10 -8.29 -10.49 -10.15
N THR A 11 -8.72 -11.34 -9.23
CA THR A 11 -9.19 -12.70 -9.55
C THR A 11 -10.46 -12.71 -10.38
N GLU A 12 -11.21 -11.60 -10.50
CA GLU A 12 -12.33 -11.55 -11.44
C GLU A 12 -11.90 -11.49 -12.90
N PHE A 13 -10.73 -10.92 -13.19
CA PHE A 13 -10.24 -10.72 -14.55
C PHE A 13 -9.05 -11.62 -14.92
N VAL A 14 -8.33 -12.15 -13.92
CA VAL A 14 -7.18 -13.04 -14.11
C VAL A 14 -7.46 -14.37 -13.44
N LYS A 15 -7.89 -15.36 -14.23
CA LYS A 15 -8.23 -16.71 -13.74
C LYS A 15 -7.04 -17.69 -13.82
N ASP A 16 -6.15 -17.52 -14.81
CA ASP A 16 -5.07 -18.47 -15.11
C ASP A 16 -3.72 -18.09 -14.47
N ASN A 17 -3.71 -17.76 -13.18
CA ASN A 17 -2.47 -17.47 -12.46
C ASN A 17 -2.34 -18.31 -11.18
N LYS A 18 -1.41 -19.26 -11.19
CA LYS A 18 -1.19 -20.22 -10.09
C LYS A 18 -0.89 -19.52 -8.76
N ILE A 19 -0.01 -18.50 -8.76
CA ILE A 19 0.42 -17.81 -7.54
C ILE A 19 -0.74 -17.01 -6.94
N LEU A 20 -1.49 -16.28 -7.79
CA LEU A 20 -2.65 -15.51 -7.38
C LEU A 20 -3.73 -16.41 -6.75
N ASN A 21 -4.07 -17.51 -7.42
CA ASN A 21 -5.10 -18.44 -6.97
C ASN A 21 -4.66 -19.16 -5.67
N GLN A 22 -3.39 -19.55 -5.57
CA GLN A 22 -2.85 -20.14 -4.35
C GLN A 22 -2.92 -19.16 -3.17
N TYR A 23 -2.55 -17.90 -3.38
CA TYR A 23 -2.62 -16.89 -2.33
C TYR A 23 -4.07 -16.59 -1.92
N GLN A 24 -5.00 -16.56 -2.88
CA GLN A 24 -6.44 -16.45 -2.58
C GLN A 24 -6.94 -17.64 -1.75
N GLY A 25 -6.59 -18.87 -2.12
CA GLY A 25 -6.92 -20.07 -1.35
C GLY A 25 -6.40 -20.00 0.09
N ASN A 26 -5.13 -19.63 0.27
CA ASN A 26 -4.54 -19.46 1.60
C ASN A 26 -5.23 -18.36 2.44
N ILE A 27 -5.76 -17.30 1.81
CA ILE A 27 -6.57 -16.29 2.52
C ILE A 27 -7.89 -16.89 2.98
N LEU A 28 -8.58 -17.65 2.12
CA LEU A 28 -9.88 -18.26 2.43
C LEU A 28 -9.77 -19.32 3.53
N GLU A 29 -8.67 -20.07 3.55
CA GLU A 29 -8.34 -21.04 4.58
C GLU A 29 -7.79 -20.42 5.88
N ASN A 30 -7.68 -19.09 5.96
CA ASN A 30 -7.07 -18.34 7.08
C ASN A 30 -5.60 -18.67 7.36
N ASN A 31 -4.88 -19.26 6.41
CA ASN A 31 -3.44 -19.51 6.50
C ASN A 31 -2.61 -18.22 6.38
N VAL A 32 -3.13 -17.19 5.71
CA VAL A 32 -2.49 -15.86 5.59
C VAL A 32 -3.49 -14.73 5.78
N ARG A 33 -3.03 -13.59 6.32
CA ARG A 33 -3.91 -12.43 6.62
C ARG A 33 -4.31 -11.57 5.41
N GLY A 34 -3.67 -11.75 4.26
CA GLY A 34 -3.96 -10.93 3.07
C GLY A 34 -3.55 -9.46 3.22
N ILE A 35 -2.34 -9.18 3.73
CA ILE A 35 -1.83 -7.82 3.89
C ILE A 35 -1.65 -7.12 2.54
N PHE A 36 -1.89 -5.81 2.50
CA PHE A 36 -2.00 -5.06 1.25
C PHE A 36 -0.72 -5.04 0.40
N PRO A 37 0.49 -4.79 0.94
CA PRO A 37 1.70 -4.75 0.11
C PRO A 37 2.00 -6.07 -0.61
N VAL A 38 1.80 -7.20 0.08
CA VAL A 38 2.00 -8.54 -0.50
C VAL A 38 0.93 -8.84 -1.55
N ALA A 39 -0.35 -8.58 -1.22
CA ALA A 39 -1.46 -8.73 -2.16
C ALA A 39 -1.24 -7.91 -3.44
N PHE A 40 -0.80 -6.67 -3.29
CA PHE A 40 -0.50 -5.78 -4.41
C PHE A 40 0.64 -6.31 -5.29
N GLY A 41 1.73 -6.79 -4.69
CA GLY A 41 2.83 -7.39 -5.44
C GLY A 41 2.39 -8.62 -6.26
N ILE A 42 1.58 -9.49 -5.65
CA ILE A 42 1.01 -10.67 -6.32
C ILE A 42 0.09 -10.24 -7.49
N CYS A 43 -0.78 -9.26 -7.27
CA CYS A 43 -1.64 -8.71 -8.31
C CYS A 43 -0.85 -8.07 -9.46
N CYS A 44 0.17 -7.26 -9.16
CA CYS A 44 1.04 -6.68 -10.17
C CYS A 44 1.73 -7.76 -11.01
N ASN A 45 2.23 -8.82 -10.37
CA ASN A 45 2.83 -9.95 -11.07
C ASN A 45 1.81 -10.67 -11.96
N ALA A 46 0.60 -10.94 -11.46
CA ALA A 46 -0.47 -11.56 -12.22
C ALA A 46 -0.88 -10.72 -13.46
N LEU A 47 -0.83 -9.40 -13.34
CA LEU A 47 -1.09 -8.44 -14.42
C LEU A 47 0.14 -8.13 -15.29
N LYS A 48 1.26 -8.85 -15.11
CA LYS A 48 2.52 -8.68 -15.86
C LYS A 48 3.10 -7.25 -15.76
N ILE A 49 2.87 -6.56 -14.65
CA ILE A 49 3.45 -5.25 -14.36
C ILE A 49 4.90 -5.44 -13.92
N LYS A 50 5.83 -4.74 -14.59
CA LYS A 50 7.25 -4.77 -14.24
C LYS A 50 7.50 -4.33 -12.79
N LYS A 51 8.47 -4.97 -12.13
CA LYS A 51 8.82 -4.74 -10.71
C LYS A 51 9.10 -3.25 -10.41
N GLU A 52 9.81 -2.57 -11.30
CA GLU A 52 10.17 -1.15 -11.12
C GLU A 52 8.93 -0.26 -11.11
N LYS A 53 7.98 -0.56 -12.01
CA LYS A 53 6.71 0.17 -12.09
C LYS A 53 5.83 -0.12 -10.89
N SER A 54 5.75 -1.36 -10.42
CA SER A 54 4.92 -1.71 -9.26
C SER A 54 5.41 -1.03 -7.98
N MET A 55 6.74 -0.93 -7.77
CA MET A 55 7.30 -0.19 -6.62
C MET A 55 6.91 1.30 -6.67
N ALA A 56 7.06 1.95 -7.82
CA ALA A 56 6.64 3.34 -8.01
C ALA A 56 5.14 3.54 -7.80
N MET A 57 4.31 2.64 -8.33
CA MET A 57 2.86 2.67 -8.14
C MET A 57 2.45 2.56 -6.67
N MET A 58 3.08 1.65 -5.91
CA MET A 58 2.80 1.48 -4.48
C MET A 58 3.12 2.75 -3.69
N LEU A 59 4.35 3.27 -3.82
CA LEU A 59 4.80 4.42 -3.05
C LEU A 59 4.06 5.70 -3.45
N TYR A 60 3.83 5.91 -4.74
CA TYR A 60 3.06 7.04 -5.23
C TYR A 60 1.59 6.95 -4.79
N GLY A 61 0.96 5.78 -4.95
CA GLY A 61 -0.42 5.55 -4.55
C GLY A 61 -0.64 5.79 -3.05
N PHE A 62 0.29 5.30 -2.21
CA PHE A 62 0.28 5.59 -0.78
C PHE A 62 0.38 7.09 -0.50
N SER A 63 1.36 7.77 -1.10
CA SER A 63 1.58 9.21 -0.91
C SER A 63 0.35 10.04 -1.32
N VAL A 64 -0.24 9.75 -2.47
CA VAL A 64 -1.47 10.40 -2.94
C VAL A 64 -2.64 10.13 -2.00
N SER A 65 -2.75 8.92 -1.43
CA SER A 65 -3.82 8.61 -0.48
C SER A 65 -3.73 9.46 0.81
N VAL A 66 -2.51 9.70 1.30
CA VAL A 66 -2.26 10.55 2.48
C VAL A 66 -2.54 12.02 2.16
N VAL A 67 -2.09 12.53 1.02
CA VAL A 67 -2.41 13.90 0.58
C VAL A 67 -3.93 14.07 0.40
N GLY A 68 -4.61 13.08 -0.16
CA GLY A 68 -6.06 13.05 -0.29
C GLY A 68 -6.79 13.00 1.05
N ALA A 69 -6.19 12.41 2.09
CA ALA A 69 -6.71 12.46 3.44
C ALA A 69 -6.58 13.87 4.04
N ALA A 70 -5.41 14.50 3.87
CA ALA A 70 -5.16 15.87 4.35
C ALA A 70 -6.12 16.89 3.70
N LEU A 71 -6.42 16.76 2.41
CA LEU A 71 -7.42 17.58 1.71
C LEU A 71 -8.81 17.43 2.32
N ARG A 72 -9.27 16.21 2.59
CA ARG A 72 -10.61 15.95 3.17
C ARG A 72 -10.73 16.41 4.62
N LEU A 73 -9.62 16.43 5.34
CA LEU A 73 -9.54 17.03 6.68
C LEU A 73 -9.45 18.56 6.66
N GLY A 74 -9.37 19.19 5.47
CA GLY A 74 -9.23 20.64 5.33
C GLY A 74 -7.86 21.18 5.75
N LEU A 75 -6.83 20.33 5.86
CA LEU A 75 -5.49 20.73 6.32
C LEU A 75 -4.67 21.45 5.25
N ILE A 76 -4.97 21.21 3.98
CA ILE A 76 -4.26 21.77 2.83
C ILE A 76 -5.25 22.06 1.69
N GLN A 77 -4.85 22.91 0.73
CA GLN A 77 -5.61 23.20 -0.49
C GLN A 77 -5.14 22.36 -1.69
N HIS A 78 -5.94 22.31 -2.75
CA HIS A 78 -5.66 21.48 -3.94
C HIS A 78 -4.29 21.74 -4.57
N PHE A 79 -3.90 23.01 -4.74
CA PHE A 79 -2.60 23.35 -5.30
C PHE A 79 -1.44 22.99 -4.37
N GLU A 80 -1.63 23.08 -3.06
CA GLU A 80 -0.63 22.66 -2.09
C GLU A 80 -0.44 21.14 -2.12
N GLY A 81 -1.54 20.38 -2.23
CA GLY A 81 -1.50 18.93 -2.44
C GLY A 81 -0.68 18.55 -3.67
N GLN A 82 -0.90 19.22 -4.81
CA GLN A 82 -0.11 18.98 -6.02
C GLN A 82 1.37 19.37 -5.85
N LYS A 83 1.67 20.46 -5.13
CA LYS A 83 3.06 20.82 -4.79
C LYS A 83 3.72 19.74 -3.93
N ILE A 84 3.04 19.17 -2.95
CA ILE A 84 3.56 18.08 -2.11
C ILE A 84 3.81 16.82 -2.96
N ILE A 85 2.84 16.42 -3.78
CA ILE A 85 2.97 15.25 -4.67
C ILE A 85 4.13 15.45 -5.66
N HIS A 86 4.35 16.67 -6.16
CA HIS A 86 5.49 16.95 -7.02
C HIS A 86 6.82 16.82 -6.26
N LYS A 87 6.92 17.38 -5.05
CA LYS A 87 8.12 17.37 -4.21
C LYS A 87 8.53 15.96 -3.74
N ILE A 88 7.58 15.04 -3.55
CA ILE A 88 7.90 13.68 -3.06
C ILE A 88 8.42 12.74 -4.16
N LYS A 89 8.25 13.07 -5.45
CA LYS A 89 8.74 12.26 -6.58
C LYS A 89 10.22 11.84 -6.46
N PRO A 90 11.18 12.76 -6.22
CA PRO A 90 12.58 12.37 -6.04
C PRO A 90 12.80 11.44 -4.84
N ILE A 91 12.07 11.65 -3.73
CA ILE A 91 12.14 10.79 -2.55
C ILE A 91 11.65 9.38 -2.87
N ILE A 92 10.57 9.25 -3.64
CA ILE A 92 10.07 7.94 -4.11
C ILE A 92 11.14 7.24 -4.95
N ALA A 93 11.74 7.94 -5.91
CA ALA A 93 12.78 7.37 -6.78
C ALA A 93 13.99 6.90 -5.97
N GLN A 94 14.46 7.72 -5.03
CA GLN A 94 15.56 7.38 -4.14
C GLN A 94 15.21 6.18 -3.24
N THR A 95 14.02 6.17 -2.63
CA THR A 95 13.57 5.05 -1.78
C THR A 95 13.54 3.73 -2.55
N ILE A 96 13.09 3.76 -3.81
CA ILE A 96 13.11 2.57 -4.66
C ILE A 96 14.55 2.11 -4.90
N GLN A 97 15.45 3.02 -5.27
CA GLN A 97 16.85 2.69 -5.53
C GLN A 97 17.52 2.04 -4.30
N GLU A 98 17.26 2.56 -3.11
CA GLU A 98 17.84 2.06 -1.85
C GLU A 98 17.26 0.72 -1.37
N ASN A 99 16.04 0.37 -1.79
CA ASN A 99 15.30 -0.76 -1.22
C ASN A 99 14.93 -1.86 -2.23
N ALA A 100 15.09 -1.64 -3.54
CA ALA A 100 14.62 -2.57 -4.58
C ALA A 100 15.21 -3.99 -4.48
N ASN A 101 16.41 -4.12 -3.93
CA ASN A 101 17.16 -5.38 -3.87
C ASN A 101 17.34 -5.92 -2.44
N ARG A 102 16.62 -5.38 -1.45
CA ARG A 102 16.64 -5.91 -0.09
C ARG A 102 16.05 -7.31 -0.04
N THR A 103 16.61 -8.15 0.83
CA THR A 103 16.16 -9.52 1.02
C THR A 103 14.99 -9.57 2.01
N LEU A 104 14.31 -10.71 2.09
CA LEU A 104 13.26 -10.92 3.08
C LEU A 104 13.79 -10.85 4.52
N SER A 105 15.04 -11.26 4.74
CA SER A 105 15.70 -11.18 6.06
C SER A 105 15.94 -9.75 6.52
N ASP A 106 16.00 -8.79 5.58
CA ASP A 106 16.14 -7.36 5.87
C ASP A 106 14.80 -6.67 6.14
N MET A 107 13.68 -7.42 6.14
CA MET A 107 12.35 -6.85 6.34
C MET A 107 12.09 -6.61 7.82
N TRP A 108 12.18 -5.34 8.21
CA TRP A 108 11.81 -4.87 9.54
C TRP A 108 11.25 -3.45 9.47
N GLN A 109 10.51 -3.05 10.50
CA GLN A 109 10.00 -1.69 10.67
C GLN A 109 10.20 -1.27 12.13
N PHE A 110 10.64 -0.05 12.35
CA PHE A 110 10.64 0.60 13.66
C PHE A 110 10.16 2.04 13.49
N ALA A 111 8.89 2.27 13.80
CA ALA A 111 8.25 3.58 13.66
C ALA A 111 7.39 3.90 14.90
N PRO A 112 8.00 3.95 16.10
CA PRO A 112 7.26 4.04 17.37
C PRO A 112 6.34 5.26 17.44
N GLN A 113 6.74 6.39 16.83
CA GLN A 113 5.89 7.57 16.75
C GLN A 113 4.61 7.33 15.94
N MET A 114 4.73 6.63 14.81
CA MET A 114 3.57 6.28 13.97
C MET A 114 2.66 5.30 14.71
N ASP A 115 3.25 4.32 15.41
CA ASP A 115 2.51 3.33 16.19
C ASP A 115 1.69 4.01 17.30
N ILE A 116 2.28 4.96 18.03
CA ILE A 116 1.59 5.73 19.08
C ILE A 116 0.43 6.56 18.49
N VAL A 117 0.65 7.21 17.34
CA VAL A 117 -0.40 7.98 16.66
C VAL A 117 -1.54 7.07 16.21
N GLN A 118 -1.25 5.88 15.68
CA GLN A 118 -2.26 4.89 15.30
C GLN A 118 -3.06 4.38 16.51
N MET A 119 -2.40 4.04 17.62
CA MET A 119 -3.07 3.64 18.87
C MET A 119 -3.97 4.76 19.42
N SER A 120 -3.54 6.02 19.28
CA SER A 120 -4.33 7.18 19.69
C SER A 120 -5.56 7.35 18.79
N HIS A 121 -5.40 7.18 17.47
CA HIS A 121 -6.50 7.22 16.51
C HIS A 121 -7.56 6.13 16.81
N GLU A 122 -7.15 4.93 17.19
CA GLU A 122 -8.10 3.87 17.56
C GLU A 122 -9.03 4.26 18.72
N LYS A 123 -8.56 5.10 19.65
CA LYS A 123 -9.32 5.56 20.82
C LYS A 123 -10.19 6.80 20.59
N MET A 124 -10.14 7.43 19.42
CA MET A 124 -10.94 8.63 19.15
C MET A 124 -12.44 8.31 19.04
N ASP A 125 -13.29 9.11 19.69
CA ASP A 125 -14.76 8.93 19.67
C ASP A 125 -15.39 9.26 18.31
N SER A 126 -14.76 10.13 17.53
CA SER A 126 -15.22 10.53 16.20
C SER A 126 -14.06 10.48 15.21
N LYS A 127 -14.26 9.74 14.11
CA LYS A 127 -13.25 9.50 13.08
C LYS A 127 -13.84 9.58 11.69
N MET A 128 -13.16 10.30 10.81
CA MET A 128 -13.47 10.32 9.37
C MET A 128 -12.85 9.11 8.63
N PHE A 129 -11.85 8.46 9.23
CA PHE A 129 -11.07 7.39 8.62
C PHE A 129 -11.04 6.16 9.52
N ILE A 130 -10.96 4.99 8.90
CA ILE A 130 -10.73 3.72 9.61
C ILE A 130 -9.23 3.41 9.63
N THR A 131 -8.78 2.72 10.67
CA THR A 131 -7.44 2.11 10.73
C THR A 131 -7.39 0.81 9.91
#